data_AF-A0AAN9E9R2-F1
#
_entry.id   AF-A0AAN9E9R2-F1
#
_cell.length_a   1.000
_cell.length_b   1.000
_cell.length_c   1.000
_cell.angle_alpha   90.00
_cell.angle_beta   90.00
_cell.angle_gamma   90.00
#
_symmetry.space_group_name_H-M   'P 1'
#
loop_
_entity.id
_entity.type
_entity.pdbx_description
1 polymer ?
#
loop_
_entity_poly.entity_id
_entity_poly.type
_entity_poly.pdbx_seq_one_letter_code
_entity_poly.pdbx_strand_id
1 'polypeptide(L)'
;MSETLNWLGVHKSESNNNNRVVIVSLDLQTETYKQLLLPHEEATLEADCVALGVMRKSLCFFHEYKRTHFIMWQMKEFGDEKSWTRLMKIQLGASIFTPGAGMFTLSPLCISENGDVVMLKNYRNSEVILYHTRDDRVEHIEVLKYIHMNTKDYVESLCVEKNFKHNSDAGFFVPPSLFKE
;
A
#
# COMPACT_ATOMS: atom_id res chain seq x y z
N MET A 1 15.99 13.49 -1.20
CA MET A 1 15.12 12.49 -0.57
C MET A 1 16.01 11.70 0.37
N SER A 2 15.68 11.60 1.67
CA SER A 2 16.47 10.77 2.57
C SER A 2 16.26 9.30 2.19
N GLU A 3 17.34 8.57 2.04
CA GLU A 3 17.29 7.14 1.75
C GLU A 3 16.85 6.41 3.02
N THR A 4 15.55 6.16 3.15
CA THR A 4 14.97 5.48 4.29
C THR A 4 14.29 4.19 3.88
N LEU A 5 14.54 3.12 4.63
CA LEU A 5 13.83 1.86 4.51
C LEU A 5 12.69 1.85 5.53
N ASN A 6 11.46 1.62 5.07
CA ASN A 6 10.26 1.71 5.90
C ASN A 6 9.48 0.40 5.85
N TRP A 7 9.16 -0.18 7.01
CA TRP A 7 8.37 -1.41 7.11
C TRP A 7 7.45 -1.39 8.32
N LEU A 8 6.44 -2.26 8.33
CA LEU A 8 5.54 -2.43 9.47
C LEU A 8 6.21 -3.21 10.59
N GLY A 9 6.04 -2.74 11.81
CA GLY A 9 6.46 -3.43 13.02
C GLY A 9 5.33 -3.48 14.05
N VAL A 10 5.49 -4.36 15.03
CA VAL A 10 4.60 -4.44 16.19
C VAL A 10 5.37 -3.99 17.42
N HIS A 11 4.94 -2.88 18.02
CA HIS A 11 5.41 -2.43 19.31
C HIS A 11 4.64 -3.18 20.40
N LYS A 12 5.37 -3.97 21.22
CA LYS A 12 4.81 -4.66 22.38
C LYS A 12 5.03 -3.80 23.61
N SER A 13 3.95 -3.45 24.30
CA SER A 13 4.03 -2.76 25.60
C SER A 13 4.28 -3.79 26.70
N GLU A 14 5.25 -3.52 27.58
CA GLU A 14 5.56 -4.42 28.71
C GLU A 14 4.49 -4.38 29.82
N SER A 15 3.72 -3.30 29.92
CA SER A 15 2.73 -3.10 30.97
C SER A 15 1.33 -3.58 30.58
N ASN A 16 1.01 -3.64 29.28
CA ASN A 16 -0.34 -3.93 28.79
C ASN A 16 -0.24 -4.86 27.56
N ASN A 17 -1.16 -5.83 27.39
CA ASN A 17 -1.29 -6.68 26.17
C ASN A 17 -1.72 -5.91 24.90
N ASN A 18 -1.51 -4.58 24.87
CA ASN A 18 -1.94 -3.71 23.79
C ASN A 18 -0.81 -3.55 22.79
N ASN A 19 -0.66 -4.54 21.91
CA ASN A 19 0.23 -4.47 20.77
C ASN A 19 -0.22 -3.33 19.84
N ARG A 20 0.73 -2.51 19.38
CA ARG A 20 0.44 -1.40 18.46
C ARG A 20 1.25 -1.55 17.19
N VAL A 21 0.62 -1.36 16.05
CA VAL A 21 1.32 -1.30 14.77
C VAL A 21 2.04 0.04 14.67
N VAL A 22 3.30 -0.02 14.26
CA VAL A 22 4.16 1.14 14.02
C VAL A 22 4.84 0.97 12.67
N ILE A 23 5.29 2.07 12.08
CA ILE A 23 6.21 2.03 10.95
C ILE A 23 7.61 2.19 11.52
N VAL A 24 8.48 1.22 11.26
CA VAL A 24 9.91 1.34 11.56
C VAL A 24 10.57 1.96 10.34
N SER A 25 11.27 3.06 10.56
CA SER A 25 11.99 3.81 9.54
C SER A 25 13.47 3.80 9.86
N LEU A 26 14.27 3.16 9.01
CA LEU A 26 15.73 3.13 9.10
C LEU A 26 16.32 4.15 8.14
N ASP A 27 17.08 5.09 8.67
CA ASP A 27 17.91 6.00 7.87
C ASP A 27 19.19 5.26 7.46
N LEU A 28 19.38 5.08 6.15
CA LEU A 28 20.51 4.32 5.62
C LEU A 28 21.83 5.11 5.66
N GLN A 29 21.77 6.44 5.80
CA GLN A 29 22.95 7.28 5.87
C GLN A 29 23.53 7.33 7.28
N THR A 30 22.66 7.44 8.29
CA THR A 30 23.08 7.54 9.70
C THR A 30 23.05 6.20 10.43
N GLU A 31 22.47 5.16 9.81
CA GLU A 31 22.20 3.85 10.41
C GLU A 31 21.35 3.93 11.69
N THR A 32 20.59 5.01 11.84
CA THR A 32 19.66 5.19 12.96
C THR A 32 18.24 4.84 12.55
N TYR A 33 17.46 4.29 13.47
CA TYR A 33 16.05 4.03 13.24
C TYR A 33 15.15 4.91 14.12
N LYS A 34 13.94 5.15 13.65
CA LYS A 34 12.84 5.73 14.42
C LYS A 34 11.56 4.93 14.21
N GLN A 35 10.64 5.06 15.15
CA GLN A 35 9.29 4.53 15.03
C GLN A 35 8.36 5.69 14.70
N LEU A 36 7.45 5.47 13.75
CA LEU A 36 6.39 6.39 13.38
C LEU A 36 5.04 5.73 13.70
N LEU A 37 4.20 6.45 14.42
CA LEU A 37 2.87 6.01 14.77
C LEU A 37 1.91 6.14 13.57
N LEU A 38 0.98 5.19 13.50
CA LEU A 38 -0.22 5.33 12.67
C LEU A 38 -1.15 6.41 13.26
N PRO A 39 -2.08 6.96 12.47
CA PRO A 39 -3.15 7.83 12.96
C PRO A 39 -3.85 7.23 14.18
N HIS A 40 -4.22 8.09 15.15
CA HIS A 40 -4.86 7.64 16.39
C HIS A 40 -6.14 6.81 16.14
N GLU A 41 -6.89 7.17 15.12
CA GLU A 41 -8.11 6.48 14.66
C GLU A 41 -7.87 5.02 14.25
N GLU A 42 -6.62 4.68 13.94
CA GLU A 42 -6.19 3.39 13.40
C GLU A 42 -5.28 2.63 14.39
N ALA A 43 -5.24 3.07 15.66
CA ALA A 43 -4.32 2.54 16.67
C ALA A 43 -4.58 1.09 17.09
N THR A 44 -5.74 0.53 16.72
CA THR A 44 -6.16 -0.84 17.07
C THR A 44 -6.01 -1.82 15.89
N LEU A 45 -5.43 -1.39 14.78
CA LEU A 45 -5.19 -2.27 13.64
C LEU A 45 -4.15 -3.34 13.99
N GLU A 46 -4.35 -4.55 13.46
CA GLU A 46 -3.37 -5.63 13.52
C GLU A 46 -2.40 -5.52 12.33
N ALA A 47 -1.12 -5.88 12.54
CA ALA A 47 -0.09 -5.72 11.51
C ALA A 47 -0.42 -6.48 10.22
N ASP A 48 -1.03 -7.65 10.32
CA ASP A 48 -1.39 -8.51 9.18
C ASP A 48 -2.56 -7.94 8.35
N CYS A 49 -3.27 -6.95 8.89
CA CYS A 49 -4.38 -6.26 8.24
C CYS A 49 -3.98 -4.94 7.57
N VAL A 50 -2.71 -4.55 7.65
CA VAL A 50 -2.18 -3.29 7.11
C VAL A 50 -1.08 -3.59 6.11
N ALA A 51 -1.00 -2.77 5.07
CA ALA A 51 0.12 -2.79 4.15
C ALA A 51 0.63 -1.37 3.91
N LEU A 52 1.94 -1.29 3.60
CA LEU A 52 2.63 -0.05 3.28
C LEU A 52 2.90 0.03 1.79
N GLY A 53 2.92 1.26 1.27
CA GLY A 53 3.33 1.54 -0.09
C GLY A 53 3.70 3.00 -0.27
N VAL A 54 4.11 3.36 -1.47
CA VAL A 54 4.38 4.74 -1.84
C VAL A 54 3.44 5.13 -2.96
N MET A 55 2.60 6.12 -2.72
CA MET A 55 1.67 6.65 -3.72
C MET A 55 1.94 8.13 -3.91
N ARG A 56 2.08 8.56 -5.17
CA ARG A 56 2.37 9.95 -5.53
C ARG A 56 3.54 10.56 -4.72
N LYS A 57 4.62 9.79 -4.55
CA LYS A 57 5.85 10.16 -3.82
C LYS A 57 5.68 10.34 -2.29
N SER A 58 4.56 9.92 -1.71
CA SER A 58 4.36 9.95 -0.26
C SER A 58 4.22 8.55 0.29
N LEU A 59 4.70 8.36 1.52
CA LEU A 59 4.46 7.14 2.27
C LEU A 59 2.95 7.01 2.56
N CYS A 60 2.42 5.84 2.25
CA CYS A 60 1.03 5.49 2.47
C CYS A 60 0.96 4.18 3.26
N PHE A 61 -0.08 4.06 4.07
CA PHE A 61 -0.55 2.77 4.51
C PHE A 61 -2.02 2.60 4.12
N PHE A 62 -2.43 1.35 3.98
CA PHE A 62 -3.78 0.99 3.59
C PHE A 62 -4.20 -0.27 4.30
N HIS A 63 -5.51 -0.37 4.57
CA HIS A 63 -6.10 -1.48 5.31
C HIS A 63 -7.54 -1.73 4.87
N GLU A 64 -8.03 -2.92 5.19
CA GLU A 64 -9.42 -3.33 4.93
C GLU A 64 -10.23 -3.26 6.22
N TYR A 65 -11.29 -2.44 6.20
CA TYR A 65 -12.16 -2.28 7.35
C TYR A 65 -13.47 -3.03 7.16
N LYS A 66 -13.78 -3.90 8.14
CA LYS A 66 -15.02 -4.71 8.20
C LYS A 66 -15.36 -5.44 6.90
N ARG A 67 -14.37 -5.78 6.06
CA ARG A 67 -14.57 -6.45 4.76
C ARG A 67 -15.60 -5.75 3.87
N THR A 68 -15.64 -4.44 3.94
CA THR A 68 -16.58 -3.59 3.19
C THR A 68 -15.91 -2.33 2.70
N HIS A 69 -14.83 -1.91 3.35
CA HIS A 69 -14.13 -0.70 2.99
C HIS A 69 -12.65 -0.96 2.79
N PHE A 70 -12.09 -0.33 1.77
CA PHE A 70 -10.66 -0.14 1.61
C PHE A 70 -10.33 1.30 2.05
N ILE A 71 -9.38 1.45 2.97
CA ILE A 71 -8.99 2.75 3.53
C ILE A 71 -7.52 2.98 3.20
N MET A 72 -7.21 4.16 2.68
CA MET A 72 -5.82 4.58 2.41
C MET A 72 -5.52 5.89 3.10
N TRP A 73 -4.38 5.94 3.77
CA TRP A 73 -3.82 7.10 4.43
C TRP A 73 -2.50 7.50 3.77
N GLN A 74 -2.20 8.80 3.80
CA GLN A 74 -0.98 9.39 3.24
C GLN A 74 -0.32 10.29 4.28
N MET A 75 0.98 10.12 4.47
CA MET A 75 1.82 11.03 5.25
C MET A 75 2.30 12.15 4.32
N LYS A 76 1.76 13.36 4.50
CA LYS A 76 2.08 14.51 3.64
C LYS A 76 3.54 14.93 3.79
N GLU A 77 4.03 14.92 5.01
CA GLU A 77 5.40 15.29 5.36
C GLU A 77 6.07 14.10 6.04
N PHE A 78 7.01 13.47 5.33
CA PHE A 78 7.64 12.26 5.82
C PHE A 78 8.33 12.48 7.17
N GLY A 79 7.97 11.66 8.15
CA GLY A 79 8.48 11.74 9.52
C GLY A 79 7.66 12.60 10.47
N ASP A 80 6.67 13.37 9.98
CA ASP A 80 5.69 14.04 10.83
C ASP A 80 4.40 13.21 10.94
N GLU A 81 4.18 12.61 12.10
CA GLU A 81 2.99 11.82 12.42
C GLU A 81 1.69 12.65 12.39
N LYS A 82 1.77 13.97 12.54
CA LYS A 82 0.60 14.85 12.46
C LYS A 82 0.18 15.13 11.02
N SER A 83 1.06 14.84 10.05
CA SER A 83 0.82 15.06 8.63
C SER A 83 0.04 13.92 7.96
N TRP A 84 -0.35 12.89 8.73
CA TRP A 84 -1.23 11.85 8.23
C TRP A 84 -2.59 12.42 7.83
N THR A 85 -3.00 12.13 6.60
CA THR A 85 -4.31 12.49 6.07
C THR A 85 -4.93 11.28 5.40
N ARG A 86 -6.23 11.05 5.64
CA ARG A 86 -6.95 9.98 4.96
C ARG A 86 -7.15 10.40 3.51
N LEU A 87 -6.53 9.67 2.59
CA LEU A 87 -6.59 9.96 1.17
C LEU A 87 -7.94 9.52 0.59
N MET A 88 -8.44 8.36 1.01
CA MET A 88 -9.71 7.82 0.55
C MET A 88 -10.26 6.76 1.49
N LYS A 89 -11.58 6.58 1.40
CA LYS A 89 -12.33 5.47 2.01
C LYS A 89 -13.31 4.97 0.96
N ILE A 90 -12.97 3.85 0.35
CA ILE A 90 -13.72 3.24 -0.74
C ILE A 90 -14.63 2.18 -0.14
N GLN A 91 -15.93 2.25 -0.42
CA GLN A 91 -16.83 1.15 -0.11
C GLN A 91 -16.87 0.19 -1.30
N LEU A 92 -16.51 -1.07 -1.07
CA LEU A 92 -16.52 -2.13 -2.09
C LEU A 92 -17.50 -3.23 -1.67
N GLY A 93 -18.09 -3.91 -2.65
CA GLY A 93 -19.04 -4.98 -2.40
C GLY A 93 -18.41 -6.12 -1.59
N ALA A 94 -19.19 -6.75 -0.70
CA ALA A 94 -18.71 -7.85 0.13
C ALA A 94 -18.16 -9.04 -0.67
N SER A 95 -18.54 -9.19 -1.95
CA SER A 95 -17.99 -10.20 -2.87
C SER A 95 -16.52 -9.97 -3.22
N ILE A 96 -16.03 -8.72 -3.14
CA ILE A 96 -14.61 -8.37 -3.33
C ILE A 96 -13.79 -8.86 -2.14
N PHE A 97 -14.39 -8.80 -0.93
CA PHE A 97 -13.75 -9.21 0.31
C PHE A 97 -14.20 -10.62 0.70
N THR A 98 -13.46 -11.64 0.26
CA THR A 98 -13.83 -13.03 0.60
C THR A 98 -13.67 -13.32 2.10
N PRO A 99 -14.64 -14.01 2.74
CA PRO A 99 -14.47 -14.48 4.11
C PRO A 99 -13.45 -15.62 4.17
N GLY A 100 -12.27 -15.38 4.74
CA GLY A 100 -11.33 -16.46 5.05
C GLY A 100 -9.85 -16.07 4.92
N ALA A 101 -9.09 -16.40 5.97
CA ALA A 101 -7.72 -16.00 6.28
C ALA A 101 -7.58 -14.48 6.53
N GLY A 102 -6.98 -14.11 7.68
CA GLY A 102 -6.67 -12.73 8.06
C GLY A 102 -5.57 -12.10 7.22
N MET A 103 -5.61 -12.31 5.90
CA MET A 103 -4.68 -11.72 4.94
C MET A 103 -5.39 -10.60 4.19
N PHE A 104 -4.67 -9.51 4.05
CA PHE A 104 -5.00 -8.38 3.22
C PHE A 104 -5.25 -8.78 1.74
N THR A 105 -6.38 -8.37 1.16
CA THR A 105 -6.88 -8.85 -0.15
C THR A 105 -6.57 -7.89 -1.31
N LEU A 106 -6.50 -6.58 -1.04
CA LEU A 106 -6.45 -5.53 -2.05
C LEU A 106 -5.18 -4.67 -1.99
N SER A 107 -4.21 -4.84 -2.88
CA SER A 107 -3.10 -3.87 -2.96
C SER A 107 -3.41 -2.75 -3.93
N PRO A 108 -3.27 -1.46 -3.56
CA PRO A 108 -3.33 -0.39 -4.53
C PRO A 108 -2.12 -0.48 -5.46
N LEU A 109 -2.37 -0.30 -6.76
CA LEU A 109 -1.34 -0.31 -7.80
C LEU A 109 -0.97 1.12 -8.21
N CYS A 110 -1.97 1.96 -8.46
CA CYS A 110 -1.74 3.38 -8.71
C CYS A 110 -3.01 4.19 -8.49
N ILE A 111 -2.82 5.51 -8.48
CA ILE A 111 -3.89 6.50 -8.52
C ILE A 111 -3.59 7.39 -9.72
N SER A 112 -4.57 7.53 -10.61
CA SER A 112 -4.56 8.49 -11.74
C SER A 112 -4.14 9.90 -11.27
N GLU A 113 -3.54 10.73 -12.14
CA GLU A 113 -3.02 12.05 -11.73
C GLU A 113 -4.09 12.97 -11.11
N ASN A 114 -5.28 12.99 -11.70
CA ASN A 114 -6.44 13.72 -11.19
C ASN A 114 -7.08 13.09 -9.94
N GLY A 115 -6.80 11.82 -9.65
CA GLY A 115 -7.38 11.08 -8.52
C GLY A 115 -8.77 10.53 -8.78
N ASP A 116 -9.22 10.55 -10.03
CA ASP A 116 -10.55 10.10 -10.42
C ASP A 116 -10.66 8.58 -10.50
N VAL A 117 -9.53 7.90 -10.69
CA VAL A 117 -9.43 6.44 -10.80
C VAL A 117 -8.35 5.91 -9.87
N VAL A 118 -8.72 4.89 -9.10
CA VAL A 118 -7.84 4.09 -8.24
C VAL A 118 -7.79 2.67 -8.79
N MET A 119 -6.59 2.17 -9.06
CA MET A 119 -6.39 0.82 -9.53
C MET A 119 -5.96 -0.07 -8.35
N LEU A 120 -6.72 -1.11 -8.06
CA LEU A 120 -6.47 -2.06 -6.98
C LEU A 120 -6.25 -3.45 -7.56
N LYS A 121 -5.22 -4.15 -7.11
CA LYS A 121 -5.05 -5.57 -7.37
C LYS A 121 -5.79 -6.37 -6.31
N ASN A 122 -6.64 -7.29 -6.74
CA ASN A 122 -7.23 -8.29 -5.87
C ASN A 122 -6.45 -9.60 -5.96
N TYR A 123 -5.74 -9.96 -4.89
CA TYR A 123 -4.90 -11.17 -4.86
C TYR A 123 -5.70 -12.48 -4.89
N ARG A 124 -6.97 -12.46 -4.51
CA ARG A 124 -7.81 -13.67 -4.42
C ARG A 124 -8.51 -14.00 -5.73
N ASN A 125 -9.04 -12.98 -6.39
CA ASN A 125 -9.81 -13.15 -7.63
C ASN A 125 -8.93 -13.08 -8.90
N SER A 126 -7.62 -12.83 -8.74
CA SER A 126 -6.70 -12.59 -9.87
C SER A 126 -7.23 -11.53 -10.84
N GLU A 127 -7.77 -10.45 -10.28
CA GLU A 127 -8.37 -9.35 -11.04
C GLU A 127 -7.73 -8.01 -10.65
N VAL A 128 -7.88 -7.05 -11.55
CA VAL A 128 -7.66 -5.64 -11.26
C VAL A 128 -9.02 -4.98 -11.14
N ILE A 129 -9.19 -4.20 -10.08
CA ILE A 129 -10.38 -3.38 -9.83
C ILE A 129 -10.01 -1.95 -10.18
N LEU A 130 -10.80 -1.33 -11.05
CA LEU A 130 -10.79 0.12 -11.24
C LEU A 130 -11.95 0.70 -10.44
N TYR A 131 -11.61 1.57 -9.49
CA TYR A 131 -12.61 2.34 -8.75
C TYR A 131 -12.60 3.78 -9.24
N HIS A 132 -13.74 4.22 -9.74
CA HIS A 132 -13.99 5.59 -10.16
C HIS A 132 -14.49 6.39 -8.96
N THR A 133 -13.70 7.35 -8.49
CA THR A 133 -13.96 8.10 -7.25
C THR A 133 -15.07 9.14 -7.39
N ARG A 134 -15.46 9.50 -8.62
CA ARG A 134 -16.47 10.53 -8.91
C ARG A 134 -17.91 10.04 -8.74
N ASP A 135 -18.15 8.80 -9.12
CA ASP A 135 -19.48 8.19 -9.22
C ASP A 135 -19.58 6.85 -8.48
N ASP A 136 -18.56 6.52 -7.67
CA ASP A 136 -18.43 5.26 -6.92
C ASP A 136 -18.54 4.00 -7.80
N ARG A 137 -18.24 4.12 -9.09
CA ARG A 137 -18.32 3.00 -10.03
C ARG A 137 -17.12 2.06 -9.84
N VAL A 138 -17.42 0.77 -9.84
CA VAL A 138 -16.42 -0.31 -9.76
C VAL A 138 -16.42 -1.07 -11.08
N GLU A 139 -15.25 -1.20 -11.70
CA GLU A 139 -15.04 -2.03 -12.88
C GLU A 139 -14.05 -3.15 -12.56
N HIS A 140 -14.33 -4.34 -13.08
CA HIS A 140 -13.52 -5.53 -12.87
C HIS A 140 -12.83 -5.89 -14.17
N ILE A 141 -11.50 -5.96 -14.13
CA ILE A 141 -10.66 -6.38 -15.23
C ILE A 141 -10.06 -7.73 -14.86
N GLU A 142 -10.54 -8.78 -15.52
CA GLU A 142 -9.96 -10.12 -15.36
C GLU A 142 -8.56 -10.13 -15.99
N VAL A 143 -7.54 -10.34 -15.17
CA VAL A 143 -6.17 -10.53 -15.64
C VAL A 143 -5.93 -12.04 -15.65
N LEU A 144 -5.44 -12.57 -16.77
CA LEU A 144 -5.29 -14.02 -16.97
C LEU A 144 -4.72 -14.70 -15.70
N LYS A 145 -5.45 -15.71 -15.22
CA LYS A 145 -5.33 -16.40 -13.90
C LYS A 145 -3.94 -16.91 -13.49
N TYR A 146 -2.93 -16.77 -14.35
CA TYR A 146 -1.59 -17.34 -14.21
C TYR A 146 -0.48 -16.27 -14.09
N ILE A 147 -0.82 -14.98 -14.02
CA ILE A 147 0.18 -13.91 -13.89
C ILE A 147 0.30 -13.47 -12.41
N HIS A 148 1.45 -13.77 -11.81
CA HIS A 148 1.79 -13.24 -10.49
C HIS A 148 2.19 -11.76 -10.62
N MET A 149 1.24 -10.84 -10.44
CA MET A 149 1.56 -9.40 -10.45
C MET A 149 2.25 -9.01 -9.14
N ASN A 150 3.58 -9.04 -9.08
CA ASN A 150 4.30 -8.45 -7.96
C ASN A 150 4.48 -6.96 -8.27
N THR A 151 3.67 -6.10 -7.68
CA THR A 151 3.87 -4.65 -7.80
C THR A 151 4.93 -4.24 -6.81
N LYS A 152 6.17 -4.49 -7.20
CA LYS A 152 7.24 -3.60 -6.78
C LYS A 152 7.09 -2.40 -7.69
N ASP A 153 6.51 -1.32 -7.18
CA ASP A 153 6.79 -0.03 -7.77
C ASP A 153 8.31 0.07 -7.76
N TYR A 154 8.93 0.00 -8.94
CA TYR A 154 10.33 0.33 -9.07
C TYR A 154 10.42 1.83 -8.75
N VAL A 155 10.61 2.13 -7.47
CA VAL A 155 11.20 3.39 -7.07
C VAL A 155 12.65 3.24 -7.52
N GLU A 156 13.07 4.05 -8.50
CA GLU A 156 14.49 4.21 -8.81
C GLU A 156 15.22 4.50 -7.49
N SER A 157 15.81 3.49 -6.87
CA SER A 157 16.96 3.71 -6.02
C SER A 157 18.07 4.12 -6.98
N LEU A 158 18.62 5.31 -6.77
CA LEU A 158 19.81 5.81 -7.48
C LEU A 158 21.09 5.06 -7.04
N CYS A 159 20.99 3.74 -6.85
CA CYS A 159 22.15 2.89 -6.74
C CYS A 159 22.46 2.37 -8.13
N VAL A 160 23.51 2.90 -8.75
CA VAL A 160 24.15 2.23 -9.89
C VAL A 160 24.65 0.88 -9.38
N GLU A 161 23.88 -0.19 -9.64
CA GLU A 161 24.27 -1.56 -9.33
C GLU A 161 25.42 -1.97 -10.26
N LYS A 162 26.66 -1.75 -9.80
CA LYS A 162 27.80 -2.51 -10.29
C LYS A 162 27.88 -3.81 -9.48
N ASN A 163 27.39 -4.87 -10.11
CA ASN A 163 27.68 -6.27 -9.82
C ASN A 163 26.94 -6.91 -8.64
N PHE A 164 25.66 -7.24 -8.83
CA PHE A 164 25.16 -8.53 -8.34
C PHE A 164 24.30 -9.18 -9.42
N LYS A 165 24.69 -10.39 -9.85
CA LYS A 165 23.83 -11.24 -10.65
C LYS A 165 22.81 -11.89 -9.71
N HIS A 166 21.52 -11.63 -9.91
CA HIS A 166 20.51 -12.60 -9.50
C HIS A 166 19.36 -12.72 -10.50
N ASN A 167 18.92 -13.97 -10.62
CA ASN A 167 17.97 -14.54 -11.56
C ASN A 167 16.56 -13.93 -11.53
N SER A 168 16.02 -13.76 -12.74
CA SER A 168 14.63 -13.78 -13.21
C SER A 168 13.49 -13.70 -12.17
N ASP A 169 12.63 -12.69 -12.32
CA ASP A 169 11.34 -12.89 -13.00
C ASP A 169 10.74 -11.55 -13.47
N ALA A 170 10.15 -11.59 -14.66
CA ALA A 170 9.75 -10.43 -15.46
C ALA A 170 8.61 -9.63 -14.83
N GLY A 171 8.90 -8.38 -14.42
CA GLY A 171 7.88 -7.35 -14.24
C GLY A 171 7.50 -6.74 -15.58
N PHE A 172 6.21 -6.70 -15.93
CA PHE A 172 5.75 -6.00 -17.13
C PHE A 172 5.50 -4.52 -16.84
N PHE A 173 5.91 -3.70 -17.79
CA PHE A 173 5.65 -2.27 -17.89
C PHE A 173 4.21 -2.05 -18.37
N VAL A 174 3.41 -1.27 -17.64
CA VAL A 174 2.11 -0.78 -18.14
C VAL A 174 2.40 0.49 -18.97
N PRO A 175 2.18 0.48 -20.29
CA PRO A 175 2.53 1.61 -21.12
C PRO A 175 1.64 2.84 -20.79
N PRO A 176 2.22 4.06 -20.79
CA PRO A 176 1.49 5.31 -20.52
C PRO A 176 0.28 5.56 -21.42
N SER A 177 0.15 4.83 -22.53
CA SER A 177 -0.97 4.91 -23.47
C SER A 177 -2.31 4.48 -22.88
N LEU A 178 -2.34 3.82 -21.72
CA LEU A 178 -3.57 3.50 -20.98
C LEU A 178 -4.12 4.67 -20.15
N PHE A 179 -3.42 5.81 -20.11
CA PHE A 179 -3.79 7.00 -19.31
C PHE A 179 -4.11 8.25 -20.16
N LYS A 180 -4.45 8.05 -21.44
CA LYS A 180 -5.10 9.06 -22.31
C LYS A 180 -6.35 8.35 -22.86
N GLU A 181 -7.58 8.84 -22.74
CA GLU A 181 -8.14 10.19 -22.62
C GLU A 181 -9.26 10.26 -21.57
#